data_AF-A0A9Q0UBG7-F1
#
_entry.id   AF-A0A9Q0UBG7-F1
#
_cell.length_a   1.000
_cell.length_b   1.000
_cell.length_c   1.000
_cell.angle_alpha   90.00
_cell.angle_beta   90.00
_cell.angle_gamma   90.00
#
_symmetry.space_group_name_H-M   'P 1'
#
loop_
_entity.id
_entity.type
_entity.pdbx_description
1 polymer ?
#
loop_
_entity_poly.entity_id
_entity_poly.type
_entity_poly.pdbx_seq_one_letter_code
_entity_poly.pdbx_strand_id
1 'polypeptide(L)'
;MEVINRVSANRHYSFFLLLLLAASSAMSLASAKTHHHGFIVQATKVKRLCKTHNSITVNGMFPGPTLEVNNGDTLVVKVVNRARYNVTIHWEATRTGAAPNISNAYTINGQPGDLYNCSSKGS
;
A
#
# COMPACT_ATOMS: atom_id res chain seq x y z
N MET A 1 14.07 -46.05 48.23
CA MET A 1 13.17 -44.87 48.08
C MET A 1 13.63 -43.89 46.99
N GLU A 2 14.90 -43.86 46.58
CA GLU A 2 15.38 -42.93 45.53
C GLU A 2 14.92 -43.24 44.10
N VAL A 3 14.73 -44.52 43.74
CA VAL A 3 14.33 -44.94 42.38
C VAL A 3 12.91 -44.47 42.03
N ILE A 4 11.99 -44.51 42.99
CA ILE A 4 10.59 -44.04 42.81
C ILE A 4 10.56 -42.52 42.66
N ASN A 5 11.40 -41.79 43.39
CA ASN A 5 11.54 -40.33 43.23
C ASN A 5 12.12 -39.94 41.87
N ARG A 6 13.08 -40.72 41.33
CA ARG A 6 13.62 -40.52 39.96
C ARG A 6 12.57 -40.76 38.87
N VAL A 7 11.75 -41.81 39.00
CA VAL A 7 10.67 -42.12 38.03
C VAL A 7 9.56 -41.07 38.08
N SER A 8 9.19 -40.60 39.28
CA SER A 8 8.21 -39.52 39.45
C SER A 8 8.72 -38.20 38.87
N ALA A 9 9.96 -37.82 39.18
CA ALA A 9 10.59 -36.60 38.65
C ALA A 9 10.69 -36.62 37.11
N ASN A 10 11.05 -37.76 36.49
CA ASN A 10 11.08 -37.90 35.03
C ASN A 10 9.69 -37.83 34.40
N ARG A 11 8.65 -38.36 35.06
CA ARG A 11 7.26 -38.27 34.59
C ARG A 11 6.77 -36.82 34.64
N HIS A 12 7.05 -36.09 35.71
CA HIS A 12 6.72 -34.67 35.82
C HIS A 12 7.49 -33.82 34.79
N TYR A 13 8.78 -34.09 34.58
CA TYR A 13 9.59 -33.41 33.57
C TYR A 13 9.08 -33.68 32.15
N SER A 14 8.67 -34.92 31.86
CA SER A 14 8.08 -35.31 30.57
C SER A 14 6.74 -34.61 30.32
N PHE A 15 5.85 -34.56 31.31
CA PHE A 15 4.60 -33.80 31.21
C PHE A 15 4.85 -32.31 31.00
N PHE A 16 5.83 -31.73 31.72
CA PHE A 16 6.18 -30.31 31.58
C PHE A 16 6.77 -30.00 30.20
N LEU A 17 7.61 -30.90 29.66
CA LEU A 17 8.18 -30.80 28.32
C LEU A 17 7.10 -30.88 27.24
N LEU A 18 6.15 -31.81 27.38
CA LEU A 18 5.00 -31.94 26.48
C LEU A 18 4.09 -30.70 26.51
N LEU A 19 3.90 -30.10 27.68
CA LEU A 19 3.10 -28.88 27.84
C LEU A 19 3.80 -27.66 27.20
N LEU A 20 5.13 -27.58 27.30
CA LEU A 20 5.95 -26.56 26.61
C LEU A 20 5.93 -26.73 25.09
N LEU A 21 6.00 -27.97 24.58
CA LEU A 21 5.88 -28.29 23.15
C LEU A 21 4.47 -27.99 22.61
N ALA A 22 3.42 -28.22 23.41
CA ALA A 22 2.05 -27.85 23.05
C ALA A 22 1.86 -26.33 23.05
N ALA A 23 2.40 -25.62 24.05
CA ALA A 23 2.31 -24.16 24.13
C ALA A 23 3.06 -23.43 22.99
N SER A 24 4.22 -23.94 22.55
CA SER A 24 4.96 -23.36 21.43
C SER A 24 4.25 -23.51 20.09
N SER A 25 3.46 -24.59 19.92
CA SER A 25 2.62 -24.79 18.72
C SER A 25 1.43 -23.82 18.61
N ALA A 26 1.09 -23.11 19.70
CA ALA A 26 -0.03 -22.16 19.72
C ALA A 26 0.33 -20.75 19.21
N MET A 27 1.61 -20.48 18.91
CA MET A 27 2.07 -19.15 18.50
C MET A 27 2.38 -19.05 17.00
N SER A 28 1.34 -19.02 16.17
CA SER A 28 1.36 -18.20 14.93
C SER A 28 -0.01 -18.11 14.29
N LEU A 29 -0.71 -17.00 14.55
CA LEU A 29 -1.81 -16.55 13.71
C LEU A 29 -1.32 -15.26 13.02
N ALA A 30 -0.88 -15.39 11.76
CA ALA A 30 -0.67 -14.22 10.92
C ALA A 30 -2.04 -13.64 10.53
N SER A 31 -2.29 -12.37 10.87
CA SER A 31 -3.54 -11.67 10.53
C SER A 31 -3.31 -10.74 9.34
N ALA A 32 -3.75 -11.14 8.15
CA ALA A 32 -3.79 -10.31 6.97
C ALA A 32 -5.09 -9.48 6.91
N LYS A 33 -4.98 -8.17 6.67
CA LYS A 33 -6.15 -7.27 6.54
C LYS A 33 -6.50 -7.07 5.07
N THR A 34 -7.79 -7.04 4.75
CA THR A 34 -8.27 -6.63 3.42
C THR A 34 -8.67 -5.16 3.43
N HIS A 35 -8.14 -4.38 2.49
CA HIS A 35 -8.43 -2.96 2.29
C HIS A 35 -9.27 -2.78 1.04
N HIS A 36 -10.36 -2.02 1.14
CA HIS A 36 -11.29 -1.78 0.04
C HIS A 36 -11.32 -0.29 -0.33
N HIS A 37 -11.10 0.02 -1.61
CA HIS A 37 -11.14 1.39 -2.12
C HIS A 37 -11.97 1.50 -3.39
N GLY A 38 -12.71 2.59 -3.51
CA GLY A 38 -13.43 2.97 -4.72
C GLY A 38 -12.67 4.05 -5.49
N PHE A 39 -12.31 3.77 -6.74
CA PHE A 39 -11.58 4.69 -7.62
C PHE A 39 -12.51 5.16 -8.73
N ILE A 40 -12.90 6.42 -8.68
CA ILE A 40 -13.64 7.08 -9.75
C ILE A 40 -12.62 7.85 -10.61
N VAL A 41 -12.33 7.32 -11.79
CA VAL A 41 -11.43 7.97 -12.74
C VAL A 41 -12.21 8.97 -13.58
N GLN A 42 -11.86 10.25 -13.51
CA GLN A 42 -12.60 11.31 -14.18
C GLN A 42 -11.69 12.47 -14.61
N ALA A 43 -12.14 13.26 -15.57
CA ALA A 43 -11.48 14.52 -15.92
C ALA A 43 -11.85 15.59 -14.88
N THR A 44 -10.86 16.18 -14.22
CA THR A 44 -11.03 17.23 -13.22
C THR A 44 -10.12 18.42 -13.54
N LYS A 45 -10.61 19.65 -13.34
CA LYS A 45 -9.80 20.86 -13.49
C LYS A 45 -8.76 20.92 -12.38
N VAL A 46 -7.49 20.90 -12.75
CA VAL A 46 -6.36 21.03 -11.82
C VAL A 46 -5.49 22.21 -12.25
N LYS A 47 -4.90 22.91 -11.26
CA LYS A 47 -3.96 24.00 -11.52
C LYS A 47 -2.54 23.47 -11.39
N ARG A 48 -1.79 23.49 -12.49
CA ARG A 48 -0.40 23.08 -12.59
C ARG A 48 0.37 24.19 -13.30
N LEU A 49 1.53 24.57 -12.77
CA LEU A 49 2.39 25.58 -13.42
C LEU A 49 1.63 26.87 -13.76
N CYS A 50 0.77 27.32 -12.84
CA CYS A 50 -0.11 28.48 -13.00
C CYS A 50 -1.16 28.40 -14.13
N LYS A 51 -1.38 27.24 -14.76
CA LYS A 51 -2.43 27.00 -15.77
C LYS A 51 -3.45 26.00 -15.25
N THR A 52 -4.72 26.32 -15.46
CA THR A 52 -5.83 25.40 -15.16
C THR A 52 -6.17 24.62 -16.42
N HIS A 53 -6.12 23.29 -16.32
CA HIS A 53 -6.53 22.39 -17.40
C HIS A 53 -7.23 21.16 -16.81
N ASN A 54 -7.94 20.42 -17.66
CA ASN A 54 -8.53 19.15 -17.25
C ASN A 54 -7.44 18.08 -17.24
N SER A 55 -7.20 17.47 -16.09
CA SER A 55 -6.36 16.29 -15.95
C SER A 55 -7.19 15.09 -15.52
N ILE A 56 -6.73 13.89 -15.85
CA ILE A 56 -7.37 12.66 -15.37
C ILE A 56 -6.96 12.45 -13.90
N THR A 57 -7.95 12.33 -13.03
CA THR A 57 -7.76 12.21 -11.58
C THR A 57 -8.54 11.01 -11.03
N VAL A 58 -8.13 10.56 -9.85
CA VAL A 58 -8.86 9.56 -9.07
C VAL A 58 -9.61 10.28 -7.96
N ASN A 59 -10.93 10.10 -7.91
CA ASN A 59 -11.82 10.75 -6.95
C ASN A 59 -11.72 12.28 -6.96
N GLY A 60 -11.39 12.88 -8.11
CA GLY A 60 -11.20 14.33 -8.22
C GLY A 60 -9.86 14.84 -7.68
N MET A 61 -9.01 13.98 -7.11
CA MET A 61 -7.78 14.39 -6.44
C MET A 61 -6.57 14.36 -7.38
N PHE A 62 -5.74 15.39 -7.26
CA PHE A 62 -4.47 15.49 -7.97
C PHE A 62 -3.39 16.04 -7.03
N PRO A 63 -2.35 15.26 -6.69
CA PRO A 63 -2.16 13.83 -7.00
C PRO A 63 -3.30 12.94 -6.47
N GLY A 64 -3.41 11.71 -6.99
CA GLY A 64 -4.41 10.74 -6.52
C GLY A 64 -4.20 10.31 -5.06
N PRO A 65 -5.13 9.52 -4.48
CA PRO A 65 -5.01 9.02 -3.11
C PRO A 65 -3.79 8.12 -2.94
N THR A 66 -3.09 8.27 -1.81
CA THR A 66 -2.11 7.29 -1.32
C THR A 66 -2.84 6.09 -0.75
N LEU A 67 -2.38 4.88 -1.11
CA LEU A 67 -2.86 3.63 -0.54
C LEU A 67 -1.81 3.10 0.43
N GLU A 68 -2.18 2.94 1.69
CA GLU A 68 -1.30 2.41 2.73
C GLU A 68 -1.71 0.96 3.04
N VAL A 69 -0.80 0.03 2.78
CA VAL A 69 -1.01 -1.41 2.97
C VAL A 69 0.21 -2.02 3.64
N ASN A 70 -0.01 -3.07 4.43
CA ASN A 70 1.08 -3.82 5.05
C ASN A 70 1.43 -5.06 4.24
N ASN A 71 2.63 -5.60 4.46
CA ASN A 71 3.00 -6.88 3.85
C ASN A 71 2.05 -7.98 4.32
N GLY A 72 1.47 -8.72 3.36
CA GLY A 72 0.47 -9.75 3.61
C GLY A 72 -0.99 -9.26 3.53
N ASP A 73 -1.24 -7.95 3.48
CA ASP A 73 -2.58 -7.41 3.29
C ASP A 73 -3.10 -7.65 1.85
N THR A 74 -4.42 -7.69 1.68
CA THR A 74 -5.08 -7.75 0.37
C THR A 74 -5.68 -6.39 0.03
N LEU A 75 -5.39 -5.86 -1.15
CA LEU A 75 -5.94 -4.60 -1.63
C LEU A 75 -6.98 -4.85 -2.73
N VAL A 76 -8.22 -4.42 -2.49
CA VAL A 76 -9.32 -4.53 -3.44
C VAL A 76 -9.73 -3.12 -3.89
N VAL A 77 -9.45 -2.80 -5.15
CA VAL A 77 -9.81 -1.50 -5.73
C VAL A 77 -10.89 -1.67 -6.78
N LYS A 78 -12.07 -1.12 -6.49
CA LYS A 78 -13.16 -1.03 -7.47
C LYS A 78 -12.98 0.22 -8.31
N VAL A 79 -12.61 0.03 -9.57
CA VAL A 79 -12.39 1.12 -10.51
C VAL A 79 -13.64 1.38 -11.34
N VAL A 80 -14.02 2.65 -11.44
CA VAL A 80 -15.10 3.14 -12.29
C VAL A 80 -14.53 4.20 -13.22
N ASN A 81 -14.49 3.89 -14.51
CA ASN A 81 -14.07 4.86 -15.53
C ASN A 81 -15.24 5.80 -15.88
N ARG A 82 -15.11 7.07 -15.52
CA ARG A 82 -16.00 8.18 -15.96
C ARG A 82 -15.29 9.12 -16.94
N ALA A 83 -14.07 8.80 -17.38
CA ALA A 83 -13.37 9.56 -18.41
C ALA A 83 -13.90 9.23 -19.81
N ARG A 84 -13.53 10.07 -20.79
CA ARG A 84 -13.96 9.89 -22.18
C ARG A 84 -13.23 8.75 -22.90
N TYR A 85 -12.05 8.38 -22.43
CA TYR A 85 -11.19 7.38 -23.05
C TYR A 85 -11.02 6.16 -22.14
N ASN A 86 -10.62 5.03 -22.71
CA ASN A 86 -10.34 3.81 -21.98
C ASN A 86 -9.13 4.02 -21.05
N VAL A 87 -9.21 3.47 -19.84
CA VAL A 87 -8.19 3.62 -18.80
C VAL A 87 -7.78 2.26 -18.27
N THR A 88 -6.49 2.08 -18.08
CA THR A 88 -5.88 0.98 -17.32
C THR A 88 -5.15 1.54 -16.12
N ILE A 89 -5.22 0.88 -14.98
CA ILE A 89 -4.46 1.25 -13.78
C ILE A 89 -3.29 0.29 -13.63
N HIS A 90 -2.09 0.83 -13.47
CA HIS A 90 -0.88 0.08 -13.16
C HIS A 90 -0.50 0.35 -11.71
N TRP A 91 -0.09 -0.71 -11.01
CA TRP A 91 0.29 -0.63 -9.60
C TRP A 91 1.81 -0.78 -9.51
N GLU A 92 2.47 0.28 -9.08
CA GLU A 92 3.89 0.27 -8.71
C GLU A 92 3.98 0.49 -7.20
N ALA A 93 4.44 -0.50 -6.45
CA ALA A 93 4.52 -0.45 -5.00
C ALA A 93 5.97 -0.33 -4.54
N THR A 94 6.28 0.69 -3.74
CA THR A 94 7.58 0.78 -3.07
C THR A 94 7.54 -0.06 -1.80
N ARG A 95 8.58 -0.88 -1.56
CA ARG A 95 8.69 -1.71 -0.35
C ARG A 95 8.70 -0.88 0.94
N THR A 96 9.02 0.41 0.85
CA THR A 96 9.11 1.33 1.99
C THR A 96 7.79 2.06 2.28
N GLY A 97 6.77 1.94 1.44
CA GLY A 97 5.53 2.73 1.54
C GLY A 97 5.73 4.23 1.26
N ALA A 98 6.94 4.64 0.86
CA ALA A 98 7.22 6.02 0.46
C ALA A 98 6.53 6.33 -0.87
N ALA A 99 6.12 7.59 -1.05
CA ALA A 99 5.57 8.06 -2.31
C ALA A 99 6.50 7.66 -3.48
N PRO A 100 5.95 7.21 -4.63
CA PRO A 100 6.76 6.93 -5.80
C PRO A 100 7.58 8.17 -6.18
N ASN A 101 8.74 7.93 -6.82
CA ASN A 101 9.65 8.99 -7.19
C ASN A 101 8.91 10.08 -7.99
N ILE A 102 8.99 11.33 -7.53
CA ILE A 102 8.40 12.45 -8.25
C ILE A 102 9.11 12.52 -9.61
N SER A 103 8.35 12.51 -10.70
CA SER A 103 8.93 12.60 -12.03
C SER A 103 9.78 13.85 -12.15
N ASN A 104 11.10 13.70 -12.35
CA ASN A 104 12.04 14.79 -12.60
C ASN A 104 11.99 15.29 -14.06
N ALA A 105 10.84 15.12 -14.72
CA ALA A 105 10.69 15.40 -16.12
C ALA A 105 10.83 16.92 -16.34
N TYR A 106 11.88 17.33 -17.05
CA TYR A 106 12.03 18.73 -17.50
C TYR A 106 10.88 19.17 -18.39
N THR A 107 10.21 18.23 -19.06
CA THR A 107 8.97 18.46 -19.80
C THR A 107 7.93 17.37 -19.52
N ILE A 108 6.66 17.76 -19.42
CA ILE A 108 5.50 16.86 -19.34
C ILE A 108 4.63 17.15 -20.56
N ASN A 109 4.49 16.19 -21.48
CA ASN A 109 3.78 16.36 -22.77
C ASN A 109 4.25 17.58 -23.59
N GLY A 110 5.55 17.87 -23.60
CA GLY A 110 6.13 19.02 -24.30
C GLY A 110 5.97 20.38 -23.59
N GLN A 111 5.31 20.43 -22.44
CA GLN A 111 5.25 21.61 -21.58
C GLN A 111 6.36 21.56 -20.52
N PRO A 112 6.90 22.69 -20.04
CA PRO A 112 7.85 22.71 -18.93
C PRO A 112 7.34 21.90 -17.75
N GLY A 113 8.20 21.12 -17.10
CA GLY A 113 7.85 20.34 -15.92
C GLY A 113 7.85 21.16 -14.64
N ASP A 114 7.63 20.48 -13.52
CA ASP A 114 7.45 21.05 -12.18
C ASP A 114 8.64 21.84 -11.64
N LEU A 115 9.82 21.66 -12.25
CA LEU A 115 11.06 22.35 -11.90
C LEU A 115 11.16 23.76 -12.51
N TYR A 116 10.31 24.11 -13.47
CA TYR A 116 10.29 25.45 -14.06
C TYR A 116 9.33 26.36 -13.30
N ASN A 117 9.80 27.56 -12.93
CA ASN A 117 8.94 28.61 -12.39
C ASN A 117 7.79 28.88 -13.36
N CYS A 118 6.64 29.34 -12.86
CA CYS A 118 5.48 29.65 -13.69
C CYS A 118 5.92 30.51 -14.88
N SER A 119 5.91 29.93 -16.08
CA SER A 119 6.23 30.67 -17.29
C SER A 119 5.17 31.75 -17.43
N SER A 120 5.56 32.98 -17.11
CA SER A 120 4.77 34.16 -17.38
C SER A 120 4.52 34.23 -18.88
N LYS A 121 3.27 33.94 -19.27
CA LYS A 121 2.66 34.19 -20.58
C LYS A 121 3.53 33.85 -21.80
N GLY A 122 3.35 32.65 -22.35
CA GLY A 122 3.49 32.48 -23.80
C GLY A 122 2.29 33.14 -24.48
N SER A 123 2.61 34.14 -25.32
CA SER A 123 1.79 34.92 -26.26
C SER A 123 0.43 34.34 -26.68
#